data_AF-L9JCB9-F1
#
_entry.id   AF-L9JCB9-F1
#
_cell.length_a   1.000
_cell.length_b   1.000
_cell.length_c   1.000
_cell.angle_alpha   90.00
_cell.angle_beta   90.00
_cell.angle_gamma   90.00
#
_symmetry.space_group_name_H-M   'P 1'
#
loop_
_entity.id
_entity.type
_entity.pdbx_description
1 polymer ?
#
loop_
_entity_poly.entity_id
_entity_poly.type
_entity_poly.pdbx_seq_one_letter_code
_entity_poly.pdbx_strand_id
1 'polypeptide(L)'
;MLCGRGPGYRAVRAAAASWKARAVRRAVMPFLDVQKRLGINIDRWMTIQSGEQPHKLTSRCHAFEKEWIECAHGIGSIRAEKECKLEYDDFIECMVRQKTIKRMNAIRMQREKLIKEGKYTPPSHHSGQGEPRP
;
A
#
# COMPACT_ATOMS: atom_id res chain seq x y z
N MET A 1 22.48 0.60 60.81
CA MET A 1 23.08 -0.42 59.93
C MET A 1 23.19 0.14 58.52
N LEU A 2 24.37 0.67 58.17
CA LEU A 2 24.69 1.17 56.83
C LEU A 2 25.31 0.03 56.03
N CYS A 3 24.58 -0.56 55.09
CA CYS A 3 25.14 -1.55 54.17
C CYS A 3 25.90 -0.81 53.06
N GLY A 4 27.24 -0.88 53.10
CA GLY A 4 28.14 -0.22 52.17
C GLY A 4 28.05 -0.78 50.76
N ARG A 5 27.90 0.12 49.77
CA ARG A 5 28.03 -0.21 48.34
C ARG A 5 29.49 -0.50 48.03
N GLY A 6 29.83 -1.77 47.85
CA GLY A 6 31.16 -2.19 47.44
C GLY A 6 31.56 -1.69 46.04
N PRO A 7 32.87 -1.53 45.77
CA PRO A 7 33.42 -0.94 44.54
C PRO A 7 33.15 -1.77 43.26
N GLY A 8 32.64 -2.99 43.38
CA GLY A 8 32.36 -3.88 42.23
C GLY A 8 31.13 -3.50 41.39
N TYR A 9 30.18 -2.73 41.92
CA TYR A 9 28.93 -2.42 41.19
C TYR A 9 29.11 -1.43 40.02
N ARG A 10 30.19 -0.63 40.00
CA ARG A 10 30.51 0.25 38.86
C ARG A 10 31.13 -0.52 37.70
N ALA A 11 31.97 -1.52 37.96
CA ALA A 11 32.63 -2.32 36.93
C ALA A 11 31.64 -3.15 36.11
N VAL A 12 30.63 -3.75 36.75
CA VAL A 12 29.59 -4.52 36.06
C VAL A 12 28.71 -3.63 35.16
N ARG A 13 28.39 -2.39 35.61
CA ARG A 13 27.68 -1.41 34.77
C ARG A 13 28.50 -0.92 33.58
N ALA A 14 29.82 -0.74 33.75
CA ALA A 14 30.71 -0.35 32.65
C ALA A 14 30.83 -1.45 31.59
N ALA A 15 30.89 -2.72 32.00
CA ALA A 15 30.91 -3.86 31.07
C ALA A 15 29.58 -4.02 30.30
N ALA A 16 28.43 -3.81 30.97
CA ALA A 16 27.12 -3.85 30.31
C ALA A 16 26.89 -2.67 29.34
N ALA A 17 27.52 -1.52 29.58
CA ALA A 17 27.50 -0.38 28.66
C ALA A 17 28.36 -0.62 27.40
N SER A 18 29.42 -1.43 27.51
CA SER A 18 30.30 -1.79 26.39
C SER A 18 29.64 -2.74 25.38
N TRP A 19 28.76 -3.64 25.81
CA TRP A 19 28.02 -4.51 24.88
C TRP A 19 26.90 -3.80 24.13
N LYS A 20 26.24 -2.80 24.73
CA LYS A 20 25.26 -1.95 24.02
C LYS A 20 25.92 -1.05 22.97
N ALA A 21 27.20 -0.74 23.12
CA ALA A 21 27.98 0.07 22.19
C ALA A 21 28.72 -0.75 21.12
N ARG A 22 28.51 -2.08 21.05
CA ARG A 22 28.93 -2.87 19.89
C ARG A 22 27.95 -2.59 18.76
N ALA A 23 28.15 -1.41 18.18
CA ALA A 23 27.53 -0.90 16.99
C ALA A 23 27.09 -2.04 16.06
N VAL A 24 25.78 -2.16 15.92
CA VAL A 24 25.17 -2.76 14.74
C VAL A 24 25.73 -1.97 13.57
N ARG A 25 26.87 -2.44 13.02
CA ARG A 25 27.32 -2.11 11.67
C ARG A 25 26.26 -2.70 10.74
N ARG A 26 25.11 -2.04 10.65
CA ARG A 26 24.18 -2.22 9.53
C ARG A 26 25.01 -1.87 8.32
N ALA A 27 25.42 -2.86 7.54
CA ALA A 27 25.93 -2.62 6.21
C ALA A 27 24.82 -1.88 5.46
N VAL A 28 24.98 -0.56 5.33
CA VAL A 28 24.13 0.24 4.46
C VAL A 28 24.49 -0.23 3.06
N MET A 29 23.57 -0.93 2.39
CA MET A 29 23.74 -1.22 0.96
C MET A 29 23.39 0.07 0.20
N PRO A 30 24.38 0.80 -0.33
CA PRO A 30 24.08 2.03 -1.06
C PRO A 30 23.36 1.66 -2.35
N PHE A 31 22.31 2.41 -2.69
CA PHE A 31 21.68 2.29 -4.00
C PHE A 31 22.57 2.98 -5.04
N LEU A 32 23.30 2.19 -5.83
CA LEU A 32 24.14 2.68 -6.92
C LEU A 32 23.30 2.73 -8.20
N ASP A 33 22.82 3.92 -8.56
CA ASP A 33 22.01 4.15 -9.75
C ASP A 33 22.86 4.17 -11.05
N VAL A 34 23.45 3.01 -11.38
CA VAL A 34 24.27 2.81 -12.59
C VAL A 34 23.41 2.85 -13.85
N GLN A 35 22.17 2.34 -13.76
CA GLN A 35 21.22 2.31 -14.88
C GLN A 35 20.91 3.73 -15.40
N LYS A 36 20.63 4.67 -14.51
CA LYS A 36 20.37 6.07 -14.90
C LYS A 36 21.60 6.78 -15.44
N ARG A 37 22.79 6.49 -14.90
CA ARG A 37 24.06 7.10 -15.36
C ARG A 37 24.47 6.62 -16.75
N LEU A 38 24.26 5.34 -17.05
CA LEU A 38 24.63 4.72 -18.34
C LEU A 38 23.50 4.73 -19.37
N GLY A 39 22.26 5.08 -18.96
CA GLY A 39 21.10 5.08 -19.85
C GLY A 39 20.60 3.68 -20.24
N ILE A 40 20.95 2.66 -19.46
CA ILE A 40 20.56 1.26 -19.72
C ILE A 40 19.26 0.96 -18.97
N ASN A 41 18.29 0.34 -19.64
CA ASN A 41 17.03 -0.10 -19.04
C ASN A 41 17.06 -1.62 -18.80
N ILE A 42 17.42 -2.05 -17.57
CA ILE A 42 17.46 -3.47 -17.21
C ILE A 42 16.14 -3.89 -16.58
N ASP A 43 15.65 -3.11 -15.60
CA ASP A 43 14.47 -3.42 -14.79
C ASP A 43 13.36 -2.37 -14.87
N ARG A 44 13.67 -1.13 -15.29
CA ARG A 44 12.74 0.02 -15.27
C ARG A 44 11.49 -0.16 -16.12
N TRP A 45 11.53 -1.01 -17.14
CA TRP A 45 10.37 -1.31 -17.99
C TRP A 45 9.26 -2.09 -17.25
N MET A 46 9.58 -2.78 -16.15
CA MET A 46 8.62 -3.61 -15.40
C MET A 46 8.14 -2.95 -14.09
N THR A 47 8.65 -1.78 -13.72
CA THR A 47 8.38 -1.18 -12.40
C THR A 47 6.99 -0.59 -12.25
N ILE A 48 6.40 -0.10 -13.34
CA ILE A 48 5.10 0.58 -13.36
C ILE A 48 4.11 -0.21 -14.20
N GLN A 49 2.86 -0.34 -13.76
CA GLN A 49 1.82 -0.96 -14.57
C GLN A 49 1.33 -0.01 -15.66
N SER A 50 1.54 1.30 -15.47
CA SER A 50 1.17 2.32 -16.45
C SER A 50 2.19 2.54 -17.57
N GLY A 51 3.26 1.74 -17.60
CA GLY A 51 4.24 1.74 -18.69
C GLY A 51 3.71 1.15 -19.99
N GLU A 52 4.54 1.17 -21.03
CA GLU A 52 4.21 0.53 -22.30
C GLU A 52 4.14 -0.99 -22.12
N GLN A 53 2.96 -1.56 -22.35
CA GLN A 53 2.73 -3.00 -22.32
C GLN A 53 2.59 -3.55 -23.74
N PRO A 54 2.96 -4.83 -23.97
CA PRO A 54 2.70 -5.50 -25.24
C PRO A 54 1.23 -5.36 -25.65
N HIS A 55 0.97 -5.09 -26.93
CA HIS A 55 -0.37 -4.88 -27.49
C HIS A 55 -1.18 -3.74 -26.87
N LYS A 56 -0.55 -2.79 -26.18
CA LYS A 56 -1.21 -1.64 -25.52
C LYS A 56 -2.29 -2.09 -24.52
N LEU A 57 -2.07 -3.24 -23.88
CA LEU A 57 -2.97 -3.76 -22.85
C LEU A 57 -2.85 -2.89 -21.59
N THR A 58 -3.96 -2.30 -21.17
CA THR A 58 -4.00 -1.46 -19.96
C THR A 58 -4.26 -2.31 -18.72
N SER A 59 -3.56 -2.01 -17.63
CA SER A 59 -3.89 -2.59 -16.32
C SER A 59 -5.25 -2.10 -15.82
N ARG A 60 -5.85 -2.82 -14.87
CA ARG A 60 -7.17 -2.46 -14.31
C ARG A 60 -7.17 -1.10 -13.61
N CYS A 61 -6.03 -0.70 -13.04
CA CYS A 61 -5.86 0.53 -12.26
C CYS A 61 -4.92 1.53 -12.97
N HIS A 62 -4.75 1.40 -14.29
CA HIS A 62 -3.83 2.21 -15.10
C HIS A 62 -4.03 3.72 -14.91
N ALA A 63 -5.28 4.18 -14.91
CA ALA A 63 -5.61 5.60 -14.76
C ALA A 63 -5.18 6.16 -13.40
N PHE A 64 -5.56 5.48 -12.31
CA PHE A 64 -5.24 5.90 -10.95
C PHE A 64 -3.73 5.86 -10.67
N GLU A 65 -3.03 4.83 -11.14
CA GLU A 65 -1.57 4.76 -10.99
C GLU A 65 -0.87 5.89 -11.75
N LYS A 66 -1.34 6.20 -12.96
CA LYS A 66 -0.78 7.29 -13.76
C LYS A 66 -0.97 8.65 -13.07
N GLU A 67 -2.17 8.95 -12.60
CA GLU A 67 -2.47 10.20 -11.87
C GLU A 67 -1.62 10.34 -10.61
N TRP A 68 -1.46 9.25 -9.84
CA TRP A 68 -0.61 9.25 -8.65
C TRP A 68 0.86 9.49 -8.99
N ILE A 69 1.41 8.83 -10.02
CA ILE A 69 2.80 9.04 -10.46
C ILE A 69 3.01 10.47 -10.95
N GLU A 70 2.08 11.00 -11.75
CA GLU A 70 2.15 12.37 -12.27
C GLU A 70 2.09 13.41 -11.15
N CYS A 71 1.25 13.19 -10.12
CA CYS A 71 1.22 14.04 -8.93
C CYS A 71 2.53 13.96 -8.13
N ALA A 72 3.03 12.74 -7.85
CA ALA A 72 4.18 12.54 -6.98
C ALA A 72 5.53 12.87 -7.67
N HIS A 73 5.54 13.07 -8.99
CA HIS A 73 6.75 13.29 -9.76
C HIS A 73 7.44 14.60 -9.39
N GLY A 74 8.67 14.52 -8.87
CA GLY A 74 9.53 15.68 -8.57
C GLY A 74 9.31 16.34 -7.21
N ILE A 75 8.28 15.94 -6.46
CA ILE A 75 7.93 16.51 -5.14
C ILE A 75 8.72 15.83 -3.99
N GLY A 76 9.12 14.58 -4.21
CA GLY A 76 9.80 13.73 -3.22
C GLY A 76 8.81 13.08 -2.23
N SER A 77 9.20 11.91 -1.70
CA SER A 77 8.28 11.04 -0.94
C SER A 77 7.63 11.70 0.27
N ILE A 78 8.36 12.55 1.00
CA ILE A 78 7.89 13.15 2.26
C ILE A 78 6.70 14.10 2.01
N ARG A 79 6.76 14.86 0.92
CA ARG A 79 5.68 15.78 0.54
C ARG A 79 4.58 15.06 -0.23
N ALA A 80 4.94 14.14 -1.11
CA ALA A 80 3.99 13.35 -1.90
C ALA A 80 3.00 12.58 -1.02
N GLU A 81 3.41 12.10 0.16
CA GLU A 81 2.53 11.43 1.12
C GLU A 81 1.37 12.33 1.63
N LYS A 82 1.58 13.65 1.65
CA LYS A 82 0.59 14.62 2.13
C LYS A 82 -0.16 15.29 0.99
N GLU A 83 0.56 15.71 -0.04
CA GLU A 83 0.02 16.45 -1.19
C GLU A 83 -0.75 15.53 -2.13
N CYS A 84 -0.23 14.34 -2.44
CA CYS A 84 -0.81 13.38 -3.38
C CYS A 84 -1.56 12.23 -2.67
N LYS A 85 -2.12 12.52 -1.50
CA LYS A 85 -2.76 11.50 -0.66
C LYS A 85 -4.03 10.96 -1.30
N LEU A 86 -4.78 11.82 -1.98
CA LEU A 86 -6.07 11.46 -2.57
C LEU A 86 -5.88 10.46 -3.71
N GLU A 87 -4.95 10.75 -4.61
CA GLU A 87 -4.59 9.93 -5.76
C GLU A 87 -4.04 8.57 -5.30
N TYR A 88 -3.24 8.56 -4.24
CA TYR A 88 -2.73 7.33 -3.64
C TYR A 88 -3.85 6.49 -3.00
N ASP A 89 -4.75 7.13 -2.25
CA ASP A 89 -5.89 6.45 -1.60
C ASP A 89 -6.84 5.82 -2.63
N ASP A 90 -7.05 6.50 -3.77
CA ASP A 90 -7.85 5.99 -4.89
C ASP A 90 -7.14 4.84 -5.63
N PHE A 91 -5.82 4.93 -5.83
CA PHE A 91 -5.04 3.83 -6.40
C PHE A 91 -5.10 2.56 -5.53
N ILE A 92 -4.95 2.71 -4.20
CA ILE A 92 -5.06 1.60 -3.25
C ILE A 92 -6.48 1.04 -3.20
N GLU A 93 -7.51 1.88 -3.27
CA GLU A 93 -8.89 1.42 -3.36
C GLU A 93 -9.13 0.64 -4.66
N CYS A 94 -8.60 1.09 -5.79
CA CYS A 94 -8.74 0.35 -7.05
C CYS A 94 -8.10 -1.05 -6.98
N MET A 95 -6.91 -1.15 -6.38
CA MET A 95 -6.17 -2.41 -6.24
C MET A 95 -6.87 -3.40 -5.31
N VAL A 96 -7.31 -2.95 -4.14
CA VAL A 96 -7.81 -3.84 -3.08
C VAL A 96 -9.35 -3.90 -3.00
N ARG A 97 -10.03 -2.88 -3.52
CA ARG A 97 -11.50 -2.74 -3.57
C ARG A 97 -12.20 -2.83 -2.22
N GLN A 98 -11.52 -2.43 -1.15
CA GLN A 98 -12.03 -2.58 0.22
C GLN A 98 -13.32 -1.80 0.45
N LYS A 99 -13.38 -0.54 0.01
CA LYS A 99 -14.56 0.31 0.18
C LYS A 99 -15.73 -0.25 -0.64
N THR A 100 -15.45 -0.67 -1.88
CA THR A 100 -16.42 -1.30 -2.77
C THR A 100 -17.02 -2.58 -2.16
N ILE A 101 -16.19 -3.50 -1.66
CA ILE A 101 -16.65 -4.74 -1.02
C ILE A 101 -17.48 -4.44 0.23
N LYS A 102 -17.03 -3.52 1.08
CA LYS A 102 -17.77 -3.10 2.28
C LYS A 102 -19.15 -2.55 1.93
N ARG A 103 -19.23 -1.72 0.89
CA ARG A 103 -20.49 -1.16 0.39
C ARG A 103 -21.42 -2.26 -0.14
N MET A 104 -20.91 -3.18 -0.95
CA MET A 104 -21.70 -4.29 -1.50
C MET A 104 -22.25 -5.19 -0.39
N ASN A 105 -21.45 -5.47 0.64
CA ASN A 105 -21.88 -6.25 1.80
C ASN A 105 -23.02 -5.55 2.56
N ALA A 106 -22.91 -4.24 2.79
CA ALA A 106 -23.96 -3.47 3.46
C ALA A 106 -25.28 -3.49 2.67
N ILE A 107 -25.22 -3.30 1.35
CA ILE A 107 -26.39 -3.37 0.46
C ILE A 107 -27.02 -4.77 0.51
N ARG A 108 -26.20 -5.82 0.47
CA ARG A 108 -26.68 -7.20 0.54
C ARG A 108 -27.39 -7.48 1.87
N MET A 109 -26.80 -7.09 3.00
CA MET A 109 -27.40 -7.25 4.32
C MET A 109 -28.74 -6.52 4.44
N GLN A 110 -28.81 -5.28 3.94
CA GLN A 110 -30.05 -4.50 3.93
C GLN A 110 -31.12 -5.14 3.05
N ARG A 111 -30.75 -5.63 1.86
CA ARG A 111 -31.65 -6.36 0.96
C ARG A 111 -32.21 -7.61 1.62
N GLU A 112 -31.36 -8.42 2.24
CA GLU A 112 -31.79 -9.64 2.95
C GLU A 112 -32.73 -9.33 4.12
N LYS A 113 -32.50 -8.23 4.85
CA LYS A 113 -33.43 -7.75 5.89
C LYS A 113 -34.79 -7.38 5.32
N LEU A 114 -34.84 -6.61 4.23
CA LEU A 114 -36.09 -6.18 3.61
C LEU A 114 -36.88 -7.32 2.95
N ILE A 115 -36.20 -8.34 2.44
CA ILE A 115 -36.83 -9.56 1.92
C ILE A 115 -37.47 -10.34 3.06
N LYS A 116 -36.77 -10.49 4.20
CA LYS A 116 -37.32 -11.14 5.40
C LYS A 116 -38.54 -10.41 5.96
N GLU A 117 -38.56 -9.08 5.89
CA GLU A 117 -39.71 -8.24 6.27
C GLU A 117 -40.84 -8.23 5.21
N GLY A 118 -40.63 -8.84 4.03
CA GLY A 118 -41.61 -8.86 2.93
C GLY A 118 -41.78 -7.53 2.18
N LYS A 119 -40.97 -6.52 2.48
CA LYS A 119 -41.11 -5.15 1.90
C LYS A 119 -40.42 -4.99 0.54
N TYR A 120 -39.57 -5.95 0.14
CA TYR A 120 -38.81 -5.85 -1.10
C TYR A 120 -38.85 -7.16 -1.87
N THR A 121 -39.29 -7.09 -3.13
CA THR A 121 -39.22 -8.18 -4.11
C THR A 121 -38.16 -7.84 -5.17
N PRO A 122 -37.27 -8.79 -5.50
CA PRO A 122 -36.23 -8.54 -6.49
C PRO A 122 -36.81 -8.39 -7.92
N PRO A 123 -36.26 -7.47 -8.74
CA PRO A 123 -36.65 -7.32 -10.14
C PRO A 123 -36.41 -8.60 -10.97
N SER A 124 -37.20 -8.81 -12.02
CA SER A 124 -37.09 -9.96 -12.95
C SER A 124 -35.69 -10.10 -13.59
N HIS A 125 -35.03 -8.98 -13.92
CA HIS A 125 -33.66 -8.97 -14.44
C HIS A 125 -32.62 -9.53 -13.46
N HIS A 126 -32.87 -9.44 -12.14
CA HIS A 126 -31.98 -10.01 -11.12
C HIS A 126 -32.28 -11.50 -10.84
N SER A 127 -33.36 -12.04 -11.42
CA SER A 127 -33.78 -13.44 -11.33
C SER A 127 -33.52 -14.22 -12.62
N GLY A 128 -32.82 -13.63 -13.60
CA GLY A 128 -32.45 -14.29 -14.86
C GLY A 128 -33.56 -14.38 -15.90
N GLN A 129 -34.70 -13.71 -15.69
CA GLN A 129 -35.83 -13.66 -16.63
C GLN A 129 -35.79 -12.43 -17.56
N GLY A 130 -34.71 -11.65 -17.52
CA GLY A 130 -34.52 -10.51 -18.41
C GLY A 130 -33.91 -10.93 -19.74
N GLU A 131 -34.29 -10.29 -20.84
CA GLU A 131 -33.57 -10.44 -22.10
C GLU A 131 -32.09 -10.05 -21.91
N PRO A 132 -31.14 -10.92 -22.29
CA PRO A 132 -29.73 -10.59 -22.22
C PRO A 132 -29.44 -9.44 -23.19
N ARG A 133 -28.62 -8.47 -22.74
CA ARG A 133 -28.06 -7.50 -23.68
C ARG A 133 -26.98 -8.21 -24.53
N PRO A 134 -26.93 -7.93 -25.83
CA PRO A 134 -25.96 -8.54 -26.75
C PRO A 134 -24.50 -8.23 -26.38
#